data_AF-A0A3M7LZU3-F1
#
_entry.id   AF-A0A3M7LZU3-F1
#
_cell.length_a   1.000
_cell.length_b   1.000
_cell.length_c   1.000
_cell.angle_alpha   90.00
_cell.angle_beta   90.00
_cell.angle_gamma   90.00
#
_symmetry.space_group_name_H-M   'P 1'
#
loop_
_entity.id
_entity.type
_entity.pdbx_description
1 polymer ?
#
loop_
_entity_poly.entity_id
_entity_poly.type
_entity_poly.pdbx_seq_one_letter_code
_entity_poly.pdbx_strand_id
1 'polypeptide(L)'
;MMEPQHYYANVKEQHNDDDSSTEVESLVGRKQWDDGDYQSRAPPTRRNVMCPPVVAALKWVLVIGLQLIIIGLLAKDQGLLSKRFGIEKAPLTSQRDVGGDITGWSPHLPTQLTTFKVNQTFAPYNTSEFFKPEVLQAWNELMPIGMGFQAMPNPEDYDNLPTPISWTNGTVFTTSMTHQLHCLYAVVAVYSSMTSGHEMEENHHWHMIHCFDYLRQAILCSADMALEGLETTFPDHNGGSDGWDSKHVCKDPRAVRERLESVRAYDDQQIF
;
A
#
# COMPACT_ATOMS: atom_id res chain seq x y z
N MET A 1 -30.28 29.83 -13.79
CA MET A 1 -30.03 29.65 -12.34
C MET A 1 -29.04 28.52 -12.23
N MET A 2 -27.75 28.84 -12.31
CA MET A 2 -26.80 28.94 -11.19
C MET A 2 -26.53 27.59 -10.52
N GLU A 3 -25.39 27.03 -10.90
CA GLU A 3 -24.69 25.85 -10.39
C GLU A 3 -24.26 26.10 -8.92
N PRO A 4 -24.41 25.13 -7.99
CA PRO A 4 -23.91 25.31 -6.64
C PRO A 4 -22.40 25.04 -6.62
N GLN A 5 -21.61 26.10 -6.53
CA GLN A 5 -20.20 26.02 -6.15
C GLN A 5 -20.10 25.56 -4.69
N HIS A 6 -19.48 24.41 -4.44
CA HIS A 6 -19.21 23.93 -3.09
C HIS A 6 -18.10 24.76 -2.44
N TYR A 7 -18.50 25.55 -1.45
CA TYR A 7 -17.65 26.36 -0.60
C TYR A 7 -17.09 25.50 0.54
N TYR A 8 -15.77 25.28 0.55
CA TYR A 8 -15.09 24.69 1.70
C TYR A 8 -14.86 25.79 2.74
N ALA A 9 -15.64 25.77 3.82
CA ALA A 9 -15.46 26.68 4.94
C ALA A 9 -14.24 26.26 5.77
N ASN A 10 -13.37 27.24 6.03
CA ASN A 10 -12.17 27.16 6.85
C ASN A 10 -12.36 26.36 8.15
N VAL A 11 -11.66 25.23 8.27
CA VAL A 11 -11.41 24.55 9.54
C VAL A 11 -10.38 25.40 10.30
N LYS A 12 -10.74 25.86 11.50
CA LYS A 12 -9.79 26.54 12.40
C LYS A 12 -8.68 25.56 12.79
N GLU A 13 -7.45 25.84 12.35
CA GLU A 13 -6.24 25.25 12.93
C GLU A 13 -6.12 25.71 14.39
N GLN A 14 -6.28 24.77 15.31
CA GLN A 14 -5.95 24.94 16.71
C GLN A 14 -4.57 24.29 16.89
N HIS A 15 -3.51 25.09 16.75
CA HIS A 15 -2.15 24.72 17.09
C HIS A 15 -2.07 24.51 18.61
N ASN A 16 -1.87 23.27 19.04
CA ASN A 16 -1.32 22.93 20.35
C ASN A 16 0.12 22.48 20.11
N ASP A 17 1.06 23.41 20.29
CA ASP A 17 2.47 23.08 20.41
C ASP A 17 2.67 22.53 21.84
N ASP A 18 2.94 21.22 21.95
CA ASP A 18 3.35 20.59 23.20
C ASP A 18 4.75 21.10 23.58
N ASP A 19 4.75 21.94 24.61
CA ASP A 19 5.90 22.64 25.17
C ASP A 19 6.78 21.66 25.96
N SER A 20 8.07 21.57 25.60
CA SER A 20 9.06 20.76 26.30
C SER A 20 9.58 21.52 27.52
N SER A 21 9.01 21.23 28.70
CA SER A 21 9.45 21.77 29.98
C SER A 21 10.72 21.07 30.46
N THR A 22 11.86 21.78 30.45
CA THR A 22 13.02 21.44 31.28
C THR A 22 13.09 22.42 32.45
N GLU A 23 12.61 21.95 33.59
CA GLU A 23 12.66 22.66 34.87
C GLU A 23 13.96 22.31 35.61
N VAL A 24 14.80 23.32 35.85
CA VAL A 24 15.95 23.23 36.76
C VAL A 24 16.10 24.54 37.54
N GLU A 25 16.09 24.38 38.86
CA GLU A 25 16.57 25.30 39.91
C GLU A 25 15.74 26.52 40.31
N SER A 26 14.78 26.22 41.19
CA SER A 26 14.57 26.92 42.45
C SER A 26 15.88 27.40 43.12
N LEU A 27 15.98 28.70 43.40
CA LEU A 27 16.53 29.31 44.64
C LEU A 27 16.62 30.85 44.48
N VAL A 28 15.47 31.53 44.38
CA VAL A 28 15.42 32.99 44.55
C VAL A 28 15.35 33.32 46.04
N GLY A 29 16.53 33.37 46.68
CA GLY A 29 16.70 34.05 47.95
C GLY A 29 16.81 35.56 47.71
N ARG A 30 15.78 36.32 48.10
CA ARG A 30 15.83 37.79 48.18
C ARG A 30 17.09 38.23 48.93
N LYS A 31 17.95 39.03 48.29
CA LYS A 31 18.83 39.96 49.01
C LYS A 31 18.77 41.36 48.40
N GLN A 32 18.54 42.27 49.33
CA GLN A 32 18.39 43.72 49.28
C GLN A 32 19.60 44.39 48.60
N TRP A 33 19.32 45.42 47.80
CA TRP A 33 20.30 46.32 47.21
C TRP A 33 20.98 47.18 48.28
N ASP A 34 22.30 47.25 48.25
CA ASP A 34 23.12 48.21 49.01
C ASP A 34 23.79 49.15 48.00
N ASP A 35 23.42 50.42 48.05
CA ASP A 35 23.97 51.50 47.23
C ASP A 35 25.38 51.85 47.76
N GLY A 36 26.39 51.24 47.15
CA GLY A 36 27.80 51.51 47.38
C GLY A 36 28.40 52.32 46.24
N ASP A 37 28.58 53.61 46.47
CA ASP A 37 29.16 54.62 45.61
C ASP A 37 30.63 54.31 45.24
N TYR A 38 30.94 53.85 44.01
CA TYR A 38 32.32 53.80 43.50
C TYR A 38 32.41 53.90 41.95
N GLN A 39 32.82 55.09 41.51
CA GLN A 39 33.66 55.41 40.34
C GLN A 39 33.26 54.88 38.95
N SER A 40 33.00 55.84 38.06
CA SER A 40 32.85 55.67 36.61
C SER A 40 33.97 54.82 35.99
N ARG A 41 33.70 53.53 35.76
CA ARG A 41 34.52 52.71 34.85
C ARG A 41 34.07 52.96 33.42
N ALA A 42 35.02 53.43 32.60
CA ALA A 42 34.87 53.51 31.15
C ALA A 42 34.35 52.17 30.58
N PRO A 43 33.50 52.18 29.54
CA PRO A 43 32.97 50.96 28.97
C PRO A 43 34.13 50.08 28.48
N PRO A 44 34.09 48.75 28.67
CA PRO A 44 35.11 47.90 28.10
C PRO A 44 35.04 48.06 26.59
N THR A 45 36.15 48.47 25.98
CA THR A 45 36.30 48.51 24.54
C THR A 45 35.89 47.13 24.00
N ARG A 46 34.83 47.07 23.20
CA ARG A 46 34.51 45.91 22.37
C ARG A 46 35.77 45.59 21.57
N ARG A 47 36.55 44.61 22.02
CA ARG A 47 37.54 43.96 21.16
C ARG A 47 36.71 43.30 20.08
N ASN A 48 36.58 43.96 18.94
CA ASN A 48 36.18 43.30 17.71
C ASN A 48 37.22 42.21 17.50
N VAL A 49 36.85 40.97 17.85
CA VAL A 49 37.57 39.79 17.40
C VAL A 49 37.31 39.77 15.90
N MET A 50 38.16 40.49 15.17
CA MET A 50 38.16 40.51 13.72
C MET A 50 38.59 39.10 13.32
N CYS A 51 37.61 38.22 13.12
CA CYS A 51 37.85 36.93 12.50
C CYS A 51 38.62 37.22 11.21
N PRO A 52 39.81 36.62 11.00
CA PRO A 52 40.58 36.84 9.80
C PRO A 52 39.68 36.60 8.59
N PRO A 53 39.77 37.41 7.51
CA PRO A 53 38.92 37.24 6.32
C PRO A 53 38.98 35.80 5.76
N VAL A 54 40.08 35.09 6.03
CA VAL A 54 40.28 33.66 5.74
C VAL A 54 39.30 32.76 6.50
N VAL A 55 39.04 32.99 7.79
CA VAL A 55 38.10 32.18 8.60
C VAL A 55 36.66 32.43 8.17
N ALA A 56 36.33 33.67 7.81
CA ALA A 56 35.02 34.02 7.25
C ALA A 56 34.81 33.36 5.87
N ALA A 57 35.83 33.38 5.00
CA ALA A 57 35.80 32.70 3.70
C ALA A 57 35.66 31.18 3.85
N LEU A 58 36.39 30.57 4.79
CA LEU A 58 36.34 29.13 5.05
C LEU A 58 34.96 28.68 5.55
N LYS A 59 34.30 29.50 6.39
CA LYS A 59 32.91 29.27 6.81
C LYS A 59 31.95 29.26 5.63
N TRP A 60 32.06 30.22 4.71
CA TRP A 60 31.18 30.26 3.53
C TRP A 60 31.44 29.09 2.58
N VAL A 61 32.69 28.66 2.41
CA VAL A 61 33.02 27.45 1.63
C VAL A 61 32.39 26.20 2.26
N LEU A 62 32.48 26.05 3.59
CA LEU A 62 31.88 24.92 4.30
C LEU A 62 30.35 24.94 4.21
N VAL A 63 29.71 26.10 4.41
CA VAL A 63 28.26 26.25 4.31
C VAL A 63 27.76 25.96 2.90
N ILE A 64 28.40 26.53 1.87
CA ILE A 64 28.04 26.26 0.47
C ILE A 64 28.27 24.78 0.12
N GLY A 65 29.38 24.19 0.58
CA GLY A 65 29.66 22.77 0.39
C GLY A 65 28.60 21.88 1.03
N LEU A 66 28.23 22.14 2.28
CA LEU A 66 27.18 21.41 2.98
C LEU A 66 25.82 21.60 2.31
N GLN A 67 25.50 22.82 1.86
CA GLN A 67 24.25 23.12 1.15
C GLN A 67 24.17 22.35 -0.19
N LEU A 68 25.27 22.27 -0.94
CA LEU A 68 25.34 21.48 -2.16
C LEU A 68 25.22 19.98 -1.90
N ILE A 69 25.78 19.49 -0.79
CA ILE A 69 25.59 18.09 -0.35
C ILE A 69 24.13 17.83 0.00
N ILE A 70 23.48 18.71 0.77
CA ILE A 70 22.06 18.58 1.11
C ILE A 70 21.20 18.63 -0.15
N ILE A 71 21.44 19.58 -1.07
CA ILE A 71 20.73 19.66 -2.35
C ILE A 71 20.96 18.40 -3.19
N GLY A 72 22.19 17.86 -3.21
CA GLY A 72 22.52 16.62 -3.92
C GLY A 72 21.83 15.39 -3.31
N LEU A 73 21.76 15.31 -1.98
CA LEU A 73 21.06 14.26 -1.26
C LEU A 73 19.55 14.36 -1.47
N LEU A 74 18.97 15.56 -1.43
CA LEU A 74 17.56 15.81 -1.74
C LEU A 74 17.24 15.51 -3.21
N ALA A 75 18.12 15.86 -4.14
CA ALA A 75 17.94 15.54 -5.56
C ALA A 75 18.07 14.03 -5.84
N LYS A 76 18.85 13.31 -5.03
CA LYS A 76 18.91 11.84 -5.05
C LYS A 76 17.62 11.23 -4.46
N ASP A 77 17.18 11.71 -3.31
CA ASP A 77 16.00 11.24 -2.59
C ASP A 77 14.71 11.48 -3.38
N GLN A 78 14.60 12.65 -4.03
CA GLN A 78 13.49 13.01 -4.92
C GLN A 78 13.57 12.34 -6.31
N GLY A 79 14.54 11.46 -6.56
CA GLY A 79 14.70 10.75 -7.84
C GLY A 79 15.05 11.66 -9.03
N LEU A 80 15.51 12.89 -8.76
CA LEU A 80 15.85 13.85 -9.82
C LEU A 80 17.16 13.47 -10.53
N LEU A 81 18.12 12.93 -9.78
CA LEU A 81 19.39 12.42 -10.32
C LEU A 81 19.19 11.09 -11.08
N SER A 82 18.30 10.21 -10.62
CA SER A 82 17.99 8.94 -11.30
C SER A 82 17.24 9.17 -12.61
N LYS A 83 16.24 10.08 -12.63
CA LYS A 83 15.51 10.49 -13.84
C LYS A 83 16.38 11.15 -14.90
N ARG A 84 17.33 12.01 -14.50
CA ARG A 84 18.18 12.78 -15.45
C ARG A 84 19.27 11.95 -16.11
N PHE A 85 19.76 10.90 -15.44
CA PHE A 85 20.78 9.99 -15.96
C PHE A 85 20.20 8.68 -16.54
N GLY A 86 18.88 8.50 -16.53
CA GLY A 86 18.22 7.32 -17.11
C GLY A 86 18.52 6.02 -16.36
N ILE A 87 18.87 6.10 -15.06
CA ILE A 87 19.23 4.95 -14.22
C ILE A 87 18.16 4.76 -13.14
N GLU A 88 16.90 4.63 -13.53
CA GLU A 88 15.91 3.94 -12.69
C GLU A 88 15.77 2.52 -13.23
N LYS A 89 16.60 1.61 -12.72
CA LYS A 89 16.29 0.19 -12.87
C LYS A 89 15.07 -0.06 -11.98
N ALA A 90 13.96 -0.44 -12.59
CA ALA A 90 12.83 -0.96 -11.83
C ALA A 90 13.33 -2.05 -10.86
N PRO A 91 12.72 -2.18 -9.66
CA PRO A 91 13.08 -3.26 -8.74
C PRO A 91 13.07 -4.60 -9.48
N LEU A 92 14.05 -5.47 -9.20
CA LEU A 92 14.13 -6.77 -9.85
C LEU A 92 13.06 -7.73 -9.32
N THR A 93 12.72 -7.61 -8.04
CA THR A 93 11.78 -8.49 -7.32
C THR A 93 10.68 -7.67 -6.65
N SER A 94 9.56 -8.34 -6.37
CA SER A 94 8.40 -7.75 -5.67
C SER A 94 8.49 -7.80 -4.15
N GLN A 95 9.66 -8.15 -3.58
CA GLN A 95 9.85 -8.34 -2.14
C GLN A 95 9.47 -7.12 -1.29
N ARG A 96 9.50 -5.92 -1.88
CA ARG A 96 9.16 -4.65 -1.20
C ARG A 96 7.88 -4.02 -1.71
N ASP A 97 7.17 -4.69 -2.62
CA ASP A 97 5.91 -4.19 -3.14
C ASP A 97 4.78 -4.50 -2.15
N VAL A 98 3.80 -3.61 -2.05
CA VAL A 98 2.54 -3.92 -1.35
C VAL A 98 1.85 -5.09 -2.07
N GLY A 99 1.44 -6.10 -1.30
CA GLY A 99 0.92 -7.36 -1.88
C GLY A 99 1.95 -8.12 -2.73
N GLY A 100 3.24 -7.82 -2.56
CA GLY A 100 4.36 -8.52 -3.16
C GLY A 100 4.74 -9.80 -2.42
N ASP A 101 5.65 -10.55 -3.01
CA ASP A 101 6.16 -11.79 -2.44
C ASP A 101 7.50 -11.54 -1.75
N ILE A 102 7.49 -11.65 -0.42
CA ILE A 102 8.64 -11.33 0.43
C ILE A 102 9.82 -12.28 0.26
N THR A 103 9.61 -13.44 -0.38
CA THR A 103 10.66 -14.44 -0.60
C THR A 103 11.61 -14.01 -1.73
N GLY A 104 11.14 -13.11 -2.62
CA GLY A 104 11.88 -12.66 -3.79
C GLY A 104 11.69 -13.54 -5.03
N TRP A 105 10.86 -14.59 -4.95
CA TRP A 105 10.53 -15.47 -6.08
C TRP A 105 9.79 -14.74 -7.21
N SER A 106 8.89 -13.82 -6.86
CA SER A 106 8.12 -13.07 -7.86
C SER A 106 8.85 -11.77 -8.28
N PRO A 107 8.96 -11.49 -9.59
CA PRO A 107 9.56 -10.25 -10.08
C PRO A 107 8.70 -9.06 -9.68
N HIS A 108 9.27 -7.86 -9.74
CA HIS A 108 8.45 -6.64 -9.69
C HIS A 108 7.47 -6.64 -10.86
N LEU A 109 6.20 -6.35 -10.58
CA LEU A 109 5.15 -6.32 -11.58
C LEU A 109 4.64 -4.88 -11.75
N PRO A 110 4.40 -4.43 -12.99
CA PRO A 110 3.89 -3.09 -13.23
C PRO A 110 2.51 -2.90 -12.58
N THR A 111 2.20 -1.67 -12.21
CA THR A 111 0.89 -1.27 -11.70
C THR A 111 0.12 -0.46 -12.75
N GLN A 112 -1.20 -0.46 -12.63
CA GLN A 112 -2.11 0.31 -13.44
C GLN A 112 -3.19 0.96 -12.57
N LEU A 113 -3.67 2.13 -13.01
CA LEU A 113 -4.88 2.73 -12.46
C LEU A 113 -6.09 2.04 -13.07
N THR A 114 -7.01 1.60 -12.23
CA THR A 114 -8.30 1.02 -12.66
C THR A 114 -9.44 1.70 -11.94
N THR A 115 -10.62 1.67 -12.57
CA THR A 115 -11.87 2.13 -11.96
C THR A 115 -12.78 0.93 -11.80
N PHE A 116 -13.27 0.69 -10.59
CA PHE A 116 -14.19 -0.40 -10.34
C PHE A 116 -15.56 -0.10 -10.93
N LYS A 117 -16.15 -1.13 -11.55
CA LYS A 117 -17.45 -1.07 -12.20
C LYS A 117 -18.20 -2.35 -11.88
N VAL A 118 -19.51 -2.21 -11.69
CA VAL A 118 -20.39 -3.36 -11.55
C VAL A 118 -20.30 -4.26 -12.77
N ASN A 119 -20.11 -5.56 -12.53
CA ASN A 119 -20.11 -6.59 -13.55
C ASN A 119 -20.94 -7.79 -13.08
N GLN A 120 -22.15 -7.92 -13.62
CA GLN A 120 -23.13 -8.94 -13.24
C GLN A 120 -22.85 -10.32 -13.85
N THR A 121 -21.77 -10.49 -14.62
CA THR A 121 -21.37 -11.80 -15.14
C THR A 121 -20.95 -12.75 -14.03
N PHE A 122 -20.17 -12.27 -13.05
CA PHE A 122 -19.56 -13.12 -12.02
C PHE A 122 -20.49 -13.40 -10.82
N ALA A 123 -21.43 -12.51 -10.56
CA ALA A 123 -22.44 -12.66 -9.51
C ALA A 123 -23.79 -12.11 -10.03
N PRO A 124 -24.55 -12.92 -10.80
CA PRO A 124 -25.82 -12.48 -11.37
C PRO A 124 -26.88 -12.19 -10.29
N TYR A 125 -27.68 -11.14 -10.48
CA TYR A 125 -28.83 -10.86 -9.60
C TYR A 125 -29.79 -12.04 -9.45
N ASN A 126 -30.04 -12.77 -10.55
CA ASN A 126 -30.78 -14.02 -10.49
C ASN A 126 -29.81 -15.18 -10.21
N THR A 127 -29.76 -15.60 -8.95
CA THR A 127 -28.77 -16.58 -8.46
C THR A 127 -28.91 -17.96 -9.08
N SER A 128 -30.08 -18.32 -9.63
CA SER A 128 -30.25 -19.57 -10.39
C SER A 128 -29.44 -19.59 -11.68
N GLU A 129 -28.95 -18.44 -12.16
CA GLU A 129 -28.16 -18.33 -13.37
C GLU A 129 -26.66 -18.51 -13.15
N PHE A 130 -26.20 -18.53 -11.89
CA PHE A 130 -24.79 -18.63 -11.54
C PHE A 130 -24.15 -19.91 -12.11
N PHE A 131 -24.88 -21.03 -12.12
CA PHE A 131 -24.39 -22.32 -12.60
C PHE A 131 -24.51 -22.50 -14.12
N LYS A 132 -24.90 -21.46 -14.86
CA LYS A 132 -24.90 -21.53 -16.33
C LYS A 132 -23.47 -21.65 -16.86
N PRO A 133 -23.25 -22.41 -17.96
CA PRO A 133 -21.92 -22.62 -18.52
C PRO A 133 -21.15 -21.33 -18.79
N GLU A 134 -21.83 -20.27 -19.25
CA GLU A 134 -21.20 -19.00 -19.59
C GLU A 134 -20.64 -18.27 -18.35
N VAL A 135 -21.32 -18.36 -17.21
CA VAL A 135 -20.88 -17.77 -15.94
C VAL A 135 -19.70 -18.55 -15.37
N LEU A 136 -19.79 -19.88 -15.34
CA LEU A 136 -18.72 -20.75 -14.88
C LEU A 136 -17.47 -20.62 -15.76
N GLN A 137 -17.64 -20.47 -17.08
CA GLN A 137 -16.54 -20.19 -18.00
C GLN A 137 -15.88 -18.85 -17.71
N ALA A 138 -16.65 -17.78 -17.49
CA ALA A 138 -16.09 -16.48 -17.14
C ALA A 138 -15.23 -16.55 -15.88
N TRP A 139 -15.68 -17.30 -14.87
CA TRP A 139 -14.88 -17.56 -13.65
C TRP A 139 -13.60 -18.35 -13.93
N ASN A 140 -13.64 -19.39 -14.75
CA ASN A 140 -12.43 -20.12 -15.17
C ASN A 140 -11.45 -19.22 -15.94
N GLU A 141 -11.96 -18.29 -16.75
CA GLU A 141 -11.16 -17.34 -17.50
C GLU A 141 -10.44 -16.33 -16.61
N LEU A 142 -10.89 -16.07 -15.37
CA LEU A 142 -10.13 -15.26 -14.41
C LEU A 142 -8.87 -15.97 -13.90
N MET A 143 -8.88 -17.31 -13.85
CA MET A 143 -7.73 -18.09 -13.41
C MET A 143 -6.65 -18.15 -14.51
N PRO A 144 -5.36 -18.02 -14.16
CA PRO A 144 -4.27 -18.35 -15.08
C PRO A 144 -4.27 -19.85 -15.39
N ILE A 145 -3.68 -20.25 -16.50
CA ILE A 145 -3.34 -21.65 -16.76
C ILE A 145 -2.38 -22.13 -15.65
N GLY A 146 -2.68 -23.30 -15.07
CA GLY A 146 -2.04 -23.85 -13.87
C GLY A 146 -2.60 -23.32 -12.54
N MET A 147 -3.70 -22.56 -12.58
CA MET A 147 -4.45 -22.02 -11.43
C MET A 147 -3.62 -21.20 -10.42
N GLY A 148 -2.41 -20.77 -10.79
CA GLY A 148 -1.49 -20.04 -9.92
C GLY A 148 -0.65 -20.92 -8.99
N PHE A 149 -0.67 -22.25 -9.17
CA PHE A 149 0.33 -23.13 -8.56
C PHE A 149 1.64 -23.02 -9.35
N GLN A 150 2.71 -22.74 -8.65
CA GLN A 150 4.01 -22.41 -9.20
C GLN A 150 5.00 -23.51 -8.85
N ALA A 151 5.63 -24.09 -9.86
CA ALA A 151 6.78 -24.97 -9.66
C ALA A 151 8.00 -24.11 -9.33
N MET A 152 8.60 -24.35 -8.17
CA MET A 152 9.77 -23.64 -7.70
C MET A 152 11.00 -24.55 -7.80
N PRO A 153 11.86 -24.36 -8.83
CA PRO A 153 13.17 -24.98 -8.84
C PRO A 153 14.03 -24.33 -7.75
N ASN A 154 14.84 -25.15 -7.08
CA ASN A 154 15.83 -24.72 -6.09
C ASN A 154 15.24 -23.85 -4.95
N PRO A 155 14.27 -24.36 -4.17
CA PRO A 155 13.68 -23.60 -3.06
C PRO A 155 14.71 -23.14 -2.02
N GLU A 156 15.87 -23.80 -1.93
CA GLU A 156 16.99 -23.42 -1.07
C GLU A 156 17.60 -22.04 -1.38
N ASP A 157 17.33 -21.48 -2.56
CA ASP A 157 17.79 -20.14 -2.96
C ASP A 157 16.93 -19.01 -2.34
N TYR A 158 15.82 -19.36 -1.67
CA TYR A 158 14.84 -18.40 -1.17
C TYR A 158 14.59 -18.56 0.34
N ASP A 159 14.50 -17.43 1.03
CA ASP A 159 14.15 -17.38 2.46
C ASP A 159 12.65 -17.09 2.66
N ASN A 160 12.15 -17.38 3.86
CA ASN A 160 10.75 -17.12 4.27
C ASN A 160 9.69 -17.85 3.43
N LEU A 161 10.05 -18.96 2.77
CA LEU A 161 9.10 -19.83 2.12
C LEU A 161 8.13 -20.45 3.15
N PRO A 162 6.83 -20.54 2.85
CA PRO A 162 5.90 -21.33 3.66
C PRO A 162 6.18 -22.83 3.51
N THR A 163 5.44 -23.68 4.23
CA THR A 163 5.46 -25.12 3.96
C THR A 163 4.95 -25.38 2.53
N PRO A 164 5.69 -26.15 1.70
CA PRO A 164 5.25 -26.48 0.35
C PRO A 164 3.95 -27.27 0.31
N ILE A 165 3.23 -27.14 -0.80
CA ILE A 165 2.05 -27.95 -1.10
C ILE A 165 2.50 -29.39 -1.37
N SER A 166 1.76 -30.36 -0.84
CA SER A 166 2.01 -31.78 -1.12
C SER A 166 1.80 -32.05 -2.60
N TRP A 167 2.88 -32.33 -3.32
CA TRP A 167 2.88 -32.55 -4.76
C TRP A 167 3.70 -33.80 -5.10
N THR A 168 3.31 -34.50 -6.15
CA THR A 168 3.94 -35.79 -6.51
C THR A 168 5.42 -35.64 -6.86
N ASN A 169 5.78 -34.55 -7.56
CA ASN A 169 7.15 -34.27 -7.97
C ASN A 169 7.46 -32.77 -7.89
N GLY A 170 8.47 -32.40 -7.11
CA GLY A 170 8.97 -31.02 -7.01
C GLY A 170 8.32 -30.20 -5.89
N THR A 171 8.79 -28.97 -5.75
CA THR A 171 8.31 -28.02 -4.73
C THR A 171 7.31 -27.07 -5.36
N VAL A 172 6.08 -27.05 -4.83
CA VAL A 172 4.98 -26.25 -5.38
C VAL A 172 4.40 -25.33 -4.31
N PHE A 173 4.12 -24.10 -4.73
CA PHE A 173 3.44 -23.08 -3.94
C PHE A 173 2.29 -22.48 -4.73
N THR A 174 1.31 -21.88 -4.08
CA THR A 174 0.25 -21.11 -4.74
C THR A 174 0.37 -19.64 -4.36
N THR A 175 -0.21 -18.75 -5.17
CA THR A 175 -0.27 -17.32 -4.82
C THR A 175 -1.48 -16.98 -4.00
N SER A 176 -1.33 -15.98 -3.12
CA SER A 176 -2.48 -15.45 -2.37
C SER A 176 -3.56 -14.89 -3.30
N MET A 177 -3.21 -14.27 -4.43
CA MET A 177 -4.19 -13.73 -5.37
C MET A 177 -5.13 -14.80 -5.92
N THR A 178 -4.60 -15.92 -6.44
CA THR A 178 -5.44 -16.99 -7.00
C THR A 178 -6.22 -17.73 -5.93
N HIS A 179 -5.67 -17.86 -4.71
CA HIS A 179 -6.41 -18.45 -3.59
C HIS A 179 -7.56 -17.54 -3.11
N GLN A 180 -7.34 -16.23 -2.99
CA GLN A 180 -8.40 -15.25 -2.68
C GLN A 180 -9.52 -15.30 -3.71
N LEU A 181 -9.18 -15.42 -5.00
CA LEU A 181 -10.17 -15.51 -6.07
C LEU A 181 -10.99 -16.81 -5.99
N HIS A 182 -10.36 -17.96 -5.72
CA HIS A 182 -11.05 -19.23 -5.47
C HIS A 182 -11.97 -19.15 -4.24
N CYS A 183 -11.50 -18.53 -3.15
CA CYS A 183 -12.34 -18.30 -1.97
C CYS A 183 -13.58 -17.46 -2.29
N LEU A 184 -13.43 -16.41 -3.10
CA LEU A 184 -14.57 -15.59 -3.52
C LEU A 184 -15.56 -16.41 -4.36
N TYR A 185 -15.06 -17.20 -5.32
CA TYR A 185 -15.91 -18.12 -6.10
C TYR A 185 -16.72 -19.06 -5.19
N ALA A 186 -16.06 -19.72 -4.23
CA ALA A 186 -16.71 -20.64 -3.31
C ALA A 186 -17.84 -19.96 -2.51
N VAL A 187 -17.62 -18.73 -2.04
CA VAL A 187 -18.64 -17.95 -1.32
C VAL A 187 -19.85 -17.65 -2.22
N VAL A 188 -19.61 -17.21 -3.46
CA VAL A 188 -20.70 -16.90 -4.41
C VAL A 188 -21.44 -18.17 -4.81
N ALA A 189 -20.74 -19.28 -5.00
CA ALA A 189 -21.34 -20.58 -5.32
C ALA A 189 -22.27 -21.06 -4.19
N VAL A 190 -21.82 -21.03 -2.94
CA VAL A 190 -22.64 -21.42 -1.79
C VAL A 190 -23.86 -20.51 -1.65
N TYR A 191 -23.68 -19.19 -1.74
CA TYR A 191 -24.81 -18.25 -1.69
C TYR A 191 -25.83 -18.50 -2.82
N SER A 192 -25.33 -18.78 -4.02
CA SER A 192 -26.18 -19.06 -5.18
C SER A 192 -26.93 -20.38 -5.02
N SER A 193 -26.29 -21.45 -4.55
CA SER A 193 -26.96 -22.72 -4.24
C SER A 193 -28.06 -22.54 -3.20
N MET A 194 -27.77 -21.83 -2.10
CA MET A 194 -28.74 -21.61 -1.03
C MET A 194 -29.99 -20.85 -1.49
N THR A 195 -29.84 -19.84 -2.33
CA THR A 195 -30.95 -18.97 -2.74
C THR A 195 -31.72 -19.49 -3.96
N SER A 196 -31.12 -20.37 -4.77
CA SER A 196 -31.74 -20.96 -5.96
C SER A 196 -32.20 -22.41 -5.78
N GLY A 197 -31.87 -23.06 -4.66
CA GLY A 197 -32.22 -24.46 -4.38
C GLY A 197 -31.37 -25.48 -5.12
N HIS A 198 -30.19 -25.09 -5.64
CA HIS A 198 -29.22 -26.04 -6.18
C HIS A 198 -28.54 -26.81 -5.04
N GLU A 199 -28.03 -28.00 -5.37
CA GLU A 199 -27.22 -28.79 -4.45
C GLU A 199 -25.98 -28.02 -4.02
N MET A 200 -25.60 -28.17 -2.76
CA MET A 200 -24.39 -27.59 -2.19
C MET A 200 -23.33 -28.67 -2.06
N GLU A 201 -22.07 -28.31 -2.27
CA GLU A 201 -20.95 -29.20 -1.96
C GLU A 201 -20.99 -29.64 -0.50
N GLU A 202 -20.57 -30.88 -0.22
CA GLU A 202 -20.57 -31.44 1.14
C GLU A 202 -19.80 -30.56 2.14
N ASN A 203 -18.70 -29.94 1.69
CA ASN A 203 -17.82 -29.12 2.51
C ASN A 203 -18.17 -27.62 2.51
N HIS A 204 -19.33 -27.21 1.99
CA HIS A 204 -19.73 -25.81 1.87
C HIS A 204 -19.57 -25.02 3.19
N HIS A 205 -19.95 -25.60 4.33
CA HIS A 205 -19.83 -24.93 5.62
C HIS A 205 -18.36 -24.62 6.00
N TRP A 206 -17.45 -25.57 5.78
CA TRP A 206 -16.03 -25.38 6.05
C TRP A 206 -15.44 -24.32 5.11
N HIS A 207 -15.75 -24.39 3.81
CA HIS A 207 -15.32 -23.39 2.84
C HIS A 207 -15.78 -22.00 3.25
N MET A 208 -17.05 -21.82 3.63
CA MET A 208 -17.57 -20.50 4.02
C MET A 208 -16.82 -19.90 5.21
N ILE A 209 -16.65 -20.64 6.31
CA ILE A 209 -15.98 -20.12 7.50
C ILE A 209 -14.50 -19.82 7.23
N HIS A 210 -13.82 -20.71 6.50
CA HIS A 210 -12.42 -20.50 6.10
C HIS A 210 -12.27 -19.27 5.19
N CYS A 211 -13.09 -19.18 4.14
CA CYS A 211 -13.01 -18.12 3.14
C CYS A 211 -13.33 -16.75 3.75
N PHE A 212 -14.32 -16.66 4.64
CA PHE A 212 -14.62 -15.39 5.31
C PHE A 212 -13.45 -14.88 6.13
N ASP A 213 -12.82 -15.74 6.94
CA ASP A 213 -11.67 -15.29 7.74
C ASP A 213 -10.44 -15.00 6.87
N TYR A 214 -10.17 -15.82 5.86
CA TYR A 214 -9.06 -15.60 4.93
C TYR A 214 -9.22 -14.28 4.15
N LEU A 215 -10.39 -14.03 3.56
CA LEU A 215 -10.66 -12.80 2.80
C LEU A 215 -10.62 -11.56 3.71
N ARG A 216 -11.12 -11.65 4.95
CA ARG A 216 -10.99 -10.57 5.95
C ARG A 216 -9.52 -10.22 6.18
N GLN A 217 -8.65 -11.21 6.35
CA GLN A 217 -7.22 -10.99 6.54
C GLN A 217 -6.57 -10.39 5.29
N ALA A 218 -6.94 -10.87 4.09
CA ALA A 218 -6.43 -10.34 2.83
C ALA A 218 -6.79 -8.87 2.60
N ILE A 219 -8.02 -8.47 2.94
CA ILE A 219 -8.48 -7.08 2.87
C ILE A 219 -7.67 -6.20 3.82
N LEU A 220 -7.50 -6.62 5.08
CA LEU A 220 -6.71 -5.87 6.07
C LEU A 220 -5.22 -5.79 5.71
N CYS A 221 -4.68 -6.83 5.08
CA CYS A 221 -3.29 -6.86 4.60
C CYS A 221 -3.08 -5.92 3.41
N SER A 222 -4.00 -5.94 2.45
CA SER A 222 -3.92 -5.08 1.26
C SER A 222 -4.21 -3.62 1.60
N ALA A 223 -5.08 -3.37 2.58
CA ALA A 223 -5.46 -2.06 3.10
C ALA A 223 -5.61 -1.02 2.00
N ASP A 224 -6.48 -1.30 1.01
CA ASP A 224 -6.73 -0.38 -0.09
C ASP A 224 -7.37 0.92 0.46
N MET A 225 -6.62 2.02 0.36
CA MET A 225 -7.01 3.34 0.88
C MET A 225 -7.61 4.24 -0.22
N ALA A 226 -8.06 3.68 -1.34
CA ALA A 226 -8.81 4.44 -2.35
C ALA A 226 -10.03 5.13 -1.73
N LEU A 227 -10.28 6.37 -2.14
CA LEU A 227 -11.47 7.10 -1.72
C LEU A 227 -12.67 6.62 -2.54
N GLU A 228 -13.76 6.31 -1.85
CA GLU A 228 -15.03 5.95 -2.47
C GLU A 228 -16.05 7.09 -2.40
N GLY A 229 -16.89 7.15 -3.43
CA GLY A 229 -17.86 8.23 -3.64
C GLY A 229 -19.29 7.88 -3.21
N LEU A 230 -20.24 8.70 -3.69
CA LEU A 230 -21.67 8.43 -3.56
C LEU A 230 -22.03 7.15 -4.33
N GLU A 231 -22.93 6.35 -3.76
CA GLU A 231 -23.49 5.18 -4.42
C GLU A 231 -24.03 5.50 -5.83
N THR A 232 -23.94 4.51 -6.70
CA THR A 232 -24.48 4.57 -8.07
C THR A 232 -25.47 3.45 -8.38
N THR A 233 -25.56 2.45 -7.51
CA THR A 233 -26.31 1.20 -7.73
C THR A 233 -27.25 0.82 -6.59
N PHE A 234 -27.31 1.59 -5.50
CA PHE A 234 -28.23 1.27 -4.41
C PHE A 234 -29.68 1.52 -4.84
N PRO A 235 -30.62 0.56 -4.60
CA PRO A 235 -32.01 0.75 -5.01
C PRO A 235 -32.73 1.92 -4.33
N ASP A 236 -32.32 2.29 -3.12
CA ASP A 236 -32.94 3.31 -2.29
C ASP A 236 -32.22 4.67 -2.34
N HIS A 237 -31.08 4.76 -3.04
CA HIS A 237 -30.23 5.95 -3.15
C HIS A 237 -30.02 6.68 -1.81
N ASN A 238 -29.72 5.93 -0.77
CA ASN A 238 -29.70 6.43 0.61
C ASN A 238 -28.52 7.37 0.96
N GLY A 239 -27.66 7.70 -0.01
CA GLY A 239 -26.51 8.57 0.21
C GLY A 239 -25.25 7.86 0.73
N GLY A 240 -25.23 6.53 0.77
CA GLY A 240 -24.05 5.72 1.12
C GLY A 240 -22.99 5.67 0.02
N SER A 241 -21.99 4.80 0.21
CA SER A 241 -20.99 4.41 -0.81
C SER A 241 -21.24 2.95 -1.20
N ASP A 242 -21.16 2.65 -2.49
CA ASP A 242 -21.14 1.28 -3.03
C ASP A 242 -19.79 0.91 -3.67
N GLY A 243 -18.80 1.79 -3.53
CA GLY A 243 -17.42 1.60 -3.99
C GLY A 243 -17.18 1.76 -5.49
N TRP A 244 -18.23 1.89 -6.31
CA TRP A 244 -18.07 2.09 -7.76
C TRP A 244 -17.56 3.49 -8.11
N ASP A 245 -17.03 3.66 -9.33
CA ASP A 245 -16.39 4.90 -9.83
C ASP A 245 -15.08 5.32 -9.11
N SER A 246 -14.73 4.64 -8.03
CA SER A 246 -13.47 4.80 -7.30
C SER A 246 -12.27 4.37 -8.14
N LYS A 247 -11.16 5.09 -8.00
CA LYS A 247 -9.89 4.79 -8.68
C LYS A 247 -8.94 4.06 -7.76
N HIS A 248 -8.43 2.93 -8.23
CA HIS A 248 -7.53 2.05 -7.49
C HIS A 248 -6.19 1.92 -8.22
N VAL A 249 -5.12 1.73 -7.46
CA VAL A 249 -3.80 1.36 -7.99
C VAL A 249 -3.65 -0.14 -7.82
N CYS A 250 -3.68 -0.88 -8.93
CA CYS A 250 -3.61 -2.34 -8.92
C CYS A 250 -2.37 -2.83 -9.67
N LYS A 251 -1.91 -4.06 -9.41
CA LYS A 251 -0.97 -4.74 -10.32
C LYS A 251 -1.63 -4.93 -11.69
N ASP A 252 -0.88 -4.81 -12.79
CA ASP A 252 -1.41 -5.10 -14.13
C ASP A 252 -1.80 -6.59 -14.19
N PRO A 253 -3.10 -6.90 -14.34
CA PRO A 253 -3.58 -8.29 -14.30
C PRO A 253 -3.00 -9.14 -15.42
N ARG A 254 -2.63 -8.56 -16.56
CA ARG A 254 -1.97 -9.29 -17.66
C ARG A 254 -0.56 -9.69 -17.27
N ALA A 255 0.21 -8.75 -16.73
CA ALA A 255 1.58 -9.03 -16.28
C ALA A 255 1.59 -10.06 -15.12
N VAL A 256 0.61 -9.98 -14.21
CA VAL A 256 0.40 -10.98 -13.18
C VAL A 256 0.12 -12.35 -13.80
N ARG A 257 -0.85 -12.43 -14.72
CA ARG A 257 -1.22 -13.68 -15.39
C ARG A 257 -0.05 -14.31 -16.12
N GLU A 258 0.65 -13.53 -16.96
CA GLU A 258 1.83 -13.99 -17.70
C GLU A 258 2.90 -14.55 -16.76
N ARG A 259 3.15 -13.87 -15.63
CA ARG A 259 4.09 -14.38 -14.62
C ARG A 259 3.63 -15.72 -14.05
N LEU A 260 2.38 -15.83 -13.59
CA LEU A 260 1.88 -17.07 -12.98
C LEU A 260 1.93 -18.25 -13.95
N GLU A 261 1.54 -18.01 -15.20
CA GLU A 261 1.59 -19.04 -16.25
C GLU A 261 3.04 -19.43 -16.62
N SER A 262 4.00 -18.49 -16.56
CA SER A 262 5.41 -18.77 -16.90
C SER A 262 6.10 -19.77 -15.95
N VAL A 263 5.60 -19.91 -14.72
CA VAL A 263 6.18 -20.79 -13.69
C VAL A 263 5.19 -21.84 -13.19
N ARG A 264 4.11 -22.08 -13.93
CA ARG A 264 3.03 -22.98 -13.54
C ARG A 264 3.53 -24.42 -13.33
N ALA A 265 2.93 -25.10 -12.36
CA ALA A 265 3.26 -26.50 -12.04
C ALA A 265 2.54 -27.52 -12.95
N TYR A 266 1.47 -27.10 -13.63
CA TYR A 266 0.60 -27.92 -14.49
C TYR A 266 -0.27 -27.02 -15.39
N ASP A 267 -1.12 -27.61 -16.23
CA ASP A 267 -1.81 -26.91 -17.33
C ASP A 267 -3.34 -26.80 -17.19
N ASP A 268 -3.92 -27.13 -16.03
CA ASP A 268 -5.37 -26.99 -15.85
C ASP A 268 -5.79 -25.52 -15.65
N GLN A 269 -7.02 -25.21 -16.02
CA GLN A 269 -7.60 -23.87 -15.86
C GLN A 269 -9.06 -23.98 -15.41
N GLN A 270 -9.27 -24.37 -14.16
CA GLN A 270 -10.59 -24.49 -13.55
C GLN A 270 -10.58 -23.85 -12.17
N ILE A 271 -11.62 -23.11 -11.81
CA ILE A 271 -11.76 -22.53 -10.47
C ILE A 271 -12.57 -23.41 -9.50
N PHE A 272 -13.34 -24.34 -10.07
CA PHE A 272 -14.30 -25.23 -9.42
C PHE A 272 -13.88 -26.69 -9.57
#